data_AF-A0A9D9CZQ8-F1
#
_entry.id   AF-A0A9D9CZQ8-F1
#
_cell.length_a   1.000
_cell.length_b   1.000
_cell.length_c   1.000
_cell.angle_alpha   90.00
_cell.angle_beta   90.00
_cell.angle_gamma   90.00
#
_symmetry.space_group_name_H-M   'P 1'
#
loop_
_entity.id
_entity.type
_entity.pdbx_description
1 polymer ?
#
loop_
_entity_poly.entity_id
_entity_poly.type
_entity_poly.pdbx_seq_one_letter_code
_entity_poly.pdbx_strand_id
1 'polypeptide(L)'
;TYRVKTGNRKTSGYLDNSDIHIDSDLPQHGYTTKYERPNGTTSTKNVSAGIYLDINFVHKTANANFFYGIYGNLGLSSIINKNDAKSLTDTKEYCGVLASNAVDATTLNSVGIRLGVKIPCPRLRDDDNDGVLDKFDKCLGTPANVAVDSCGCPLDTDKDSVPDYLDQCPGTPKGVQVDSVGCPIDSDGDGVADYLDKCPNTPDSIQVDAHGCPVDSDGDGVADYLDKCPDTPEGRKVDEKGCPYDTDGDGVDDINDKCPDTPEGVEVNAKGCPVDSDKDGVPDYLDKCPKVKGSKKNHGCPVVASSAKAVFKQAMHGIQFETNKSVIKKASFPILDKVVKVMKEHPKYKLHISGHTDNVGDPEKNMKLSKERAAAVVKYLKGKGIKASRLRSDGFGDTKPVASNKTEKGKKQNRRVDFEVEF
;
A
#
# COMPACT_ATOMS: atom_id res chain seq x y z
N THR A 1 -89.58 11.25 -43.81
CA THR A 1 -89.25 11.82 -45.15
C THR A 1 -88.18 12.88 -44.99
N TYR A 2 -87.16 12.90 -45.85
CA TYR A 2 -86.15 13.96 -45.83
C TYR A 2 -85.90 14.57 -47.21
N ARG A 3 -85.40 15.81 -47.20
CA ARG A 3 -84.83 16.49 -48.36
C ARG A 3 -83.46 17.00 -47.98
N VAL A 4 -82.45 16.54 -48.71
CA VAL A 4 -81.10 17.10 -48.63
C VAL A 4 -80.80 17.78 -49.95
N LYS A 5 -80.31 19.01 -49.88
CA LYS A 5 -79.83 19.78 -51.02
C LYS A 5 -78.32 19.94 -50.87
N THR A 6 -77.56 19.28 -51.72
CA THR A 6 -76.11 19.46 -51.84
C THR A 6 -75.81 20.03 -53.21
N GLY A 7 -75.44 21.32 -53.24
CA GLY A 7 -75.27 22.08 -54.49
C GLY A 7 -76.57 22.17 -55.31
N ASN A 8 -76.47 21.92 -56.62
CA ASN A 8 -77.60 22.03 -57.57
C ASN A 8 -78.45 20.76 -57.70
N ARG A 9 -78.17 19.69 -56.94
CA ARG A 9 -79.00 18.49 -56.92
C ARG A 9 -79.93 18.47 -55.70
N LYS A 10 -81.20 18.16 -55.95
CA LYS A 10 -82.21 17.90 -54.92
C LYS A 10 -82.46 16.40 -54.88
N THR A 11 -82.26 15.79 -53.71
CA THR A 11 -82.62 14.39 -53.48
C THR A 11 -83.67 14.34 -52.38
N SER A 12 -84.77 13.65 -52.65
CA SER A 12 -85.85 13.42 -51.69
C SER A 12 -86.16 11.94 -51.61
N GLY A 13 -86.24 11.41 -50.39
CA GLY A 13 -86.53 10.00 -50.13
C GLY A 13 -87.50 9.83 -48.97
N TYR A 14 -88.21 8.71 -48.97
CA TYR A 14 -88.89 8.16 -47.80
C TYR A 14 -87.89 7.29 -47.04
N LEU A 15 -87.82 7.49 -45.72
CA LEU A 15 -87.21 6.51 -44.83
C LEU A 15 -88.34 5.53 -44.49
N ASP A 16 -88.14 4.25 -44.76
CA ASP A 16 -89.04 3.20 -44.28
C ASP A 16 -88.67 2.87 -42.81
N ASN A 17 -89.58 2.26 -42.07
CA ASN A 17 -89.35 1.88 -40.65
C ASN A 17 -88.12 0.97 -40.46
N SER A 18 -87.62 0.33 -41.52
CA SER A 18 -86.38 -0.46 -41.51
C SER A 18 -85.09 0.37 -41.49
N ASP A 19 -85.14 1.67 -41.78
CA ASP A 19 -83.98 2.57 -41.81
C ASP A 19 -83.76 3.32 -40.48
N ILE A 20 -84.63 3.08 -39.49
CA ILE A 20 -84.54 3.62 -38.13
C ILE A 20 -84.17 2.47 -37.20
N HIS A 21 -82.90 2.35 -36.81
CA HIS A 21 -82.54 1.56 -35.65
C HIS A 21 -82.82 2.40 -34.40
N ILE A 22 -83.97 2.12 -33.76
CA ILE A 22 -84.15 2.43 -32.34
C ILE A 22 -83.34 1.37 -31.61
N ASP A 23 -82.16 1.74 -31.13
CA ASP A 23 -81.39 0.87 -30.25
C ASP A 23 -82.20 0.69 -28.96
N SER A 24 -82.86 -0.47 -28.84
CA SER A 24 -83.71 -0.83 -27.71
C SER A 24 -82.92 -1.21 -26.46
N ASP A 25 -81.59 -1.11 -26.48
CA ASP A 25 -80.71 -1.35 -25.33
C ASP A 25 -80.38 -0.09 -24.51
N LEU A 26 -81.10 1.02 -24.72
CA LEU A 26 -81.07 2.18 -23.82
C LEU A 26 -82.20 2.08 -22.78
N PRO A 27 -81.88 1.88 -21.48
CA PRO A 27 -82.87 1.59 -20.45
C PRO A 27 -83.89 2.72 -20.25
N GLN A 28 -85.17 2.36 -20.06
CA GLN A 28 -86.29 3.24 -19.69
C GLN A 28 -86.20 3.84 -18.27
N HIS A 29 -85.02 4.02 -17.71
CA HIS A 29 -84.84 4.61 -16.38
C HIS A 29 -83.85 5.76 -16.46
N GLY A 30 -84.24 6.88 -15.86
CA GLY A 30 -83.55 8.16 -15.94
C GLY A 30 -82.05 8.02 -15.71
N TYR A 31 -81.27 8.60 -16.62
CA TYR A 31 -79.83 8.70 -16.48
C TYR A 31 -79.50 9.52 -15.22
N THR A 32 -78.96 8.83 -14.22
CA THR A 32 -78.17 9.43 -13.15
C THR A 32 -76.71 9.17 -13.49
N THR A 33 -76.01 10.13 -14.06
CA THR A 33 -74.55 10.05 -14.19
C THR A 33 -73.91 10.58 -12.91
N LYS A 34 -73.23 9.68 -12.17
CA LYS A 34 -72.33 10.07 -11.08
C LYS A 34 -71.03 10.59 -11.70
N TYR A 35 -70.56 11.74 -11.21
CA TYR A 35 -69.24 12.27 -11.51
C TYR A 35 -68.46 12.32 -10.20
N GLU A 36 -67.30 11.67 -10.15
CA GLU A 36 -66.33 11.79 -9.06
C GLU A 36 -65.15 12.64 -9.55
N ARG A 37 -64.97 13.82 -8.93
CA ARG A 37 -63.66 14.48 -8.82
C ARG A 37 -63.13 14.25 -7.41
N PRO A 38 -61.80 14.26 -7.20
CA PRO A 38 -61.24 14.20 -5.86
C PRO A 38 -61.75 15.41 -5.07
N ASN A 39 -62.59 15.14 -4.07
CA ASN A 39 -63.24 16.06 -3.11
C ASN A 39 -64.44 16.88 -3.61
N GLY A 40 -65.66 16.42 -3.25
CA GLY A 40 -66.86 17.27 -3.10
C GLY A 40 -68.05 16.93 -4.00
N THR A 41 -69.04 16.20 -3.46
CA THR A 41 -70.25 15.74 -4.14
C THR A 41 -71.28 16.86 -4.33
N THR A 42 -71.80 17.07 -5.54
CA THR A 42 -73.13 17.70 -5.73
C THR A 42 -73.92 16.89 -6.74
N SER A 43 -75.13 16.46 -6.35
CA SER A 43 -76.02 15.61 -7.15
C SER A 43 -77.23 16.44 -7.59
N THR A 44 -77.56 16.41 -8.88
CA THR A 44 -78.78 17.03 -9.42
C THR A 44 -79.65 15.96 -10.08
N LYS A 45 -80.91 15.85 -9.65
CA LYS A 45 -81.93 14.96 -10.26
C LYS A 45 -82.67 15.71 -11.36
N ASN A 46 -82.75 15.12 -12.56
CA ASN A 46 -83.61 15.61 -13.64
C ASN A 46 -84.98 14.94 -13.59
N VAL A 47 -86.06 15.72 -13.72
CA VAL A 47 -87.41 15.24 -14.02
C VAL A 47 -87.79 15.88 -15.35
N SER A 48 -87.97 15.09 -16.39
CA SER A 48 -88.37 15.59 -17.71
C SER A 48 -89.56 14.77 -18.23
N ALA A 49 -90.64 15.46 -18.58
CA ALA A 49 -91.75 14.92 -19.35
C ALA A 49 -91.72 15.60 -20.73
N GLY A 50 -91.13 14.93 -21.72
CA GLY A 50 -90.95 15.44 -23.08
C GLY A 50 -90.37 14.37 -24.01
N ILE A 51 -90.54 14.58 -25.32
CA ILE A 51 -89.95 13.74 -26.37
C ILE A 51 -88.56 14.31 -26.67
N TYR A 52 -87.52 13.58 -26.29
CA TYR A 52 -86.14 13.86 -26.67
C TYR A 52 -85.80 13.06 -27.93
N LEU A 53 -85.37 13.75 -28.98
CA LEU A 53 -84.92 13.15 -30.24
C LEU A 53 -83.44 13.48 -30.42
N ASP A 54 -82.60 12.47 -30.48
CA ASP A 54 -81.16 12.59 -30.72
C ASP A 54 -80.78 11.71 -31.90
N ILE A 55 -80.42 12.34 -33.01
CA ILE A 55 -80.03 11.65 -34.24
C ILE A 55 -78.57 11.98 -34.49
N ASN A 56 -77.71 10.98 -34.30
CA ASN A 56 -76.28 11.08 -34.52
C ASN A 56 -75.87 10.27 -35.74
N PHE A 57 -75.07 10.89 -36.60
CA PHE A 57 -74.43 10.26 -37.73
C PHE A 57 -72.93 10.23 -37.50
N VAL A 58 -72.34 9.06 -37.75
CA VAL A 58 -70.89 8.88 -37.73
C VAL A 58 -70.45 8.58 -39.14
N HIS A 59 -69.65 9.48 -39.70
CA HIS A 59 -68.95 9.22 -40.95
C HIS A 59 -67.52 8.80 -40.63
N LYS A 60 -67.25 7.51 -40.79
CA LYS A 60 -65.92 6.92 -40.61
C LYS A 60 -65.12 7.08 -41.90
N THR A 61 -63.92 7.62 -41.79
CA THR A 61 -62.91 7.60 -42.85
C THR A 61 -61.69 6.81 -42.38
N ALA A 62 -60.74 6.54 -43.27
CA ALA A 62 -59.49 5.86 -42.89
C ALA A 62 -58.69 6.62 -41.81
N ASN A 63 -58.83 7.95 -41.75
CA ASN A 63 -57.97 8.83 -40.95
C ASN A 63 -58.70 9.65 -39.89
N ALA A 64 -60.03 9.60 -39.83
CA ALA A 64 -60.84 10.34 -38.87
C ALA A 64 -62.28 9.82 -38.81
N ASN A 65 -62.90 9.93 -37.64
CA ASN A 65 -64.33 9.77 -37.48
C ASN A 65 -64.97 11.16 -37.30
N PHE A 66 -65.86 11.51 -38.23
CA PHE A 66 -66.65 12.73 -38.16
C PHE A 66 -68.01 12.41 -37.53
N PHE A 67 -68.39 13.21 -36.54
CA PHE A 67 -69.67 13.14 -35.86
C PHE A 67 -70.48 14.37 -36.24
N TYR A 68 -71.69 14.14 -36.74
CA TYR A 68 -72.65 15.22 -36.92
C TYR A 68 -74.03 14.72 -36.53
N GLY A 69 -74.78 15.53 -35.80
CA GLY A 69 -76.08 15.13 -35.30
C GLY A 69 -76.95 16.31 -34.98
N ILE A 70 -78.25 16.06 -35.00
CA ILE A 70 -79.25 17.01 -34.51
C ILE A 70 -79.86 16.42 -33.25
N TYR A 71 -79.99 17.26 -32.23
CA TYR A 71 -80.70 16.90 -31.02
C TYR A 71 -81.75 17.96 -30.73
N GLY A 72 -82.90 17.51 -30.24
CA GLY A 72 -84.01 18.38 -29.91
C GLY A 72 -84.86 17.80 -28.79
N ASN A 73 -85.44 18.69 -27.99
CA ASN A 73 -86.43 18.32 -27.00
C ASN A 73 -87.74 19.03 -27.32
N LEU A 74 -88.83 18.27 -27.34
CA LEU A 74 -90.20 18.76 -27.41
C LEU A 74 -90.91 18.39 -26.11
N GLY A 75 -90.96 19.34 -25.17
CA GLY A 75 -91.63 19.17 -23.88
C GLY A 75 -91.02 20.00 -22.76
N LEU A 76 -91.63 19.93 -21.57
CA LEU A 76 -91.14 20.63 -20.39
C LEU A 76 -89.91 19.87 -19.85
N SER A 77 -88.72 20.36 -20.21
CA SER A 77 -87.47 19.91 -19.61
C SER A 77 -86.77 21.09 -18.96
N SER A 78 -86.64 21.04 -17.63
CA SER A 78 -85.76 21.95 -16.90
C SER A 78 -84.44 21.23 -16.68
N ILE A 79 -83.49 21.43 -17.60
CA ILE A 79 -82.11 20.98 -17.43
C ILE A 79 -81.31 22.20 -16.99
N ILE A 80 -81.05 22.36 -15.69
CA ILE A 80 -80.13 23.40 -15.23
C ILE A 80 -78.72 22.94 -15.60
N ASN A 81 -78.15 23.49 -16.67
CA ASN A 81 -76.75 23.26 -17.03
C ASN A 81 -75.99 24.58 -16.95
N LYS A 82 -75.05 24.68 -16.02
CA LYS A 82 -74.07 25.77 -16.02
C LYS A 82 -72.84 25.30 -16.79
N ASN A 83 -72.58 26.01 -17.90
CA ASN A 83 -71.27 26.31 -18.47
C ASN A 83 -70.17 25.29 -18.16
N ASP A 84 -69.90 24.37 -19.08
CA ASP A 84 -68.55 23.81 -19.27
C ASP A 84 -68.50 23.03 -20.60
N ALA A 85 -68.37 23.74 -21.71
CA ALA A 85 -67.90 23.16 -22.97
C ALA A 85 -66.38 22.95 -22.90
N LYS A 86 -65.92 22.11 -21.97
CA LYS A 86 -64.60 21.48 -21.99
C LYS A 86 -64.80 20.00 -21.64
N SER A 87 -65.34 19.25 -22.61
CA SER A 87 -65.27 17.80 -22.59
C SER A 87 -63.83 17.38 -22.89
N LEU A 88 -63.00 17.34 -21.85
CA LEU A 88 -61.79 16.52 -21.79
C LEU A 88 -62.23 15.06 -21.94
N THR A 89 -61.99 14.45 -23.10
CA THR A 89 -62.07 13.00 -23.25
C THR A 89 -60.72 12.40 -22.85
N ASP A 90 -60.63 11.97 -21.60
CA ASP A 90 -59.56 11.12 -21.08
C ASP A 90 -59.69 9.69 -21.63
N THR A 91 -59.22 9.51 -22.87
CA THR A 91 -58.91 8.19 -23.43
C THR A 91 -57.62 8.37 -24.23
N LYS A 92 -56.52 7.76 -23.77
CA LYS A 92 -55.14 7.90 -24.29
C LYS A 92 -54.93 7.55 -25.79
N GLU A 93 -55.99 7.27 -26.54
CA GLU A 93 -55.90 6.77 -27.93
C GLU A 93 -56.50 7.71 -28.99
N TYR A 94 -57.10 8.85 -28.61
CA TYR A 94 -57.73 9.74 -29.59
C TYR A 94 -57.65 11.23 -29.22
N CYS A 95 -57.17 12.04 -30.17
CA CYS A 95 -57.23 13.50 -30.08
C CYS A 95 -58.40 14.00 -30.96
N GLY A 96 -59.37 14.69 -30.37
CA GLY A 96 -60.52 15.21 -31.10
C GLY A 96 -61.12 16.46 -30.44
N VAL A 97 -61.71 17.33 -31.25
CA VAL A 97 -62.45 18.50 -30.79
C VAL A 97 -63.94 18.24 -31.03
N LEU A 98 -64.73 18.33 -29.96
CA LEU A 98 -66.19 18.30 -30.01
C LEU A 98 -66.70 19.73 -29.80
N ALA A 99 -67.38 20.27 -30.81
CA ALA A 99 -68.03 21.57 -30.74
C ALA A 99 -69.54 21.38 -30.90
N SER A 100 -70.31 21.68 -29.86
CA SER A 100 -71.77 21.75 -29.93
C SER A 100 -72.21 23.19 -29.66
N ASN A 101 -73.19 23.69 -30.41
CA ASN A 101 -73.90 24.87 -29.92
C ASN A 101 -74.72 24.43 -28.70
N ALA A 102 -74.40 24.99 -27.52
CA ALA A 102 -75.26 24.86 -26.37
C ALA A 102 -76.52 25.68 -26.66
N VAL A 103 -77.67 25.04 -26.78
CA VAL A 103 -78.94 25.78 -26.83
C VAL A 103 -79.31 26.12 -25.40
N ASP A 104 -79.51 27.41 -25.12
CA ASP A 104 -79.77 27.92 -23.78
C ASP A 104 -81.00 27.24 -23.15
N ALA A 105 -80.83 26.75 -21.92
CA ALA A 105 -81.68 25.73 -21.30
C ALA A 105 -83.03 26.25 -20.77
N THR A 106 -83.48 27.42 -21.24
CA THR A 106 -84.71 28.09 -20.84
C THR A 106 -85.76 28.16 -21.95
N THR A 107 -85.44 27.71 -23.16
CA THR A 107 -86.38 27.69 -24.28
C THR A 107 -87.15 26.38 -24.35
N LEU A 108 -88.48 26.45 -24.24
CA LEU A 108 -89.44 25.32 -24.26
C LEU A 108 -89.36 24.42 -25.51
N ASN A 109 -88.70 24.88 -26.57
CA ASN A 109 -88.39 24.12 -27.78
C ASN A 109 -86.99 24.53 -28.27
N SER A 110 -86.04 23.61 -28.27
CA SER A 110 -84.67 23.87 -28.73
C SER A 110 -84.21 22.81 -29.72
N VAL A 111 -83.57 23.24 -30.81
CA VAL A 111 -82.86 22.37 -31.76
C VAL A 111 -81.40 22.76 -31.76
N GLY A 112 -80.52 21.81 -31.41
CA GLY A 112 -79.08 21.98 -31.43
C GLY A 112 -78.41 21.11 -32.50
N ILE A 113 -77.20 21.50 -32.89
CA ILE A 113 -76.33 20.81 -33.84
C ILE A 113 -75.04 20.45 -33.12
N ARG A 114 -74.66 19.17 -33.18
CA ARG A 114 -73.35 18.70 -32.71
C ARG A 114 -72.46 18.47 -33.92
N LEU A 115 -71.24 19.02 -33.87
CA LEU A 115 -70.19 18.78 -34.86
C LEU A 115 -68.92 18.35 -34.12
N GLY A 116 -68.36 17.21 -34.51
CA GLY A 116 -67.20 16.64 -33.86
C GLY A 116 -66.26 15.97 -34.86
N VAL A 117 -64.95 16.07 -34.60
CA VAL A 117 -63.93 15.32 -35.34
C VAL A 117 -63.07 14.57 -34.34
N LYS A 118 -62.99 13.24 -34.51
CA LYS A 118 -62.10 12.36 -33.73
C LYS A 118 -61.02 11.84 -34.67
N ILE A 119 -59.77 12.21 -34.41
CA ILE A 119 -58.61 11.83 -35.21
C ILE A 119 -57.84 10.75 -34.43
N PRO A 120 -57.56 9.57 -35.02
CA PRO A 120 -56.60 8.63 -34.45
C PRO A 120 -55.20 9.25 -34.56
N CYS A 121 -54.53 9.47 -33.43
CA CYS A 121 -53.14 9.90 -33.45
C CYS A 121 -52.25 8.70 -33.84
N PRO A 122 -51.25 8.87 -34.73
CA PRO A 122 -50.21 7.87 -34.88
C PRO A 122 -49.51 7.72 -33.52
N ARG A 123 -49.43 6.50 -32.99
CA ARG A 123 -48.66 6.23 -31.77
C ARG A 123 -47.24 6.71 -32.02
N LEU A 124 -46.80 7.74 -31.28
CA LEU A 124 -45.40 8.09 -31.23
C LEU A 124 -44.72 6.91 -30.54
N ARG A 125 -43.85 6.22 -31.29
CA ARG A 125 -43.16 5.01 -30.86
C ARG A 125 -41.78 5.40 -30.37
N ASP A 126 -41.43 4.87 -29.22
CA ASP A 126 -40.17 5.03 -28.50
C ASP A 126 -39.95 3.64 -27.87
N ASP A 127 -39.23 2.78 -28.59
CA ASP A 127 -39.09 1.35 -28.29
C ASP A 127 -38.18 1.09 -27.09
N ASP A 128 -37.12 1.88 -26.93
CA ASP A 128 -36.13 1.74 -25.85
C ASP A 128 -36.43 2.66 -24.65
N ASN A 129 -37.39 3.57 -24.77
CA ASN A 129 -37.88 4.47 -23.73
C ASN A 129 -36.76 5.38 -23.18
N ASP A 130 -35.85 5.80 -24.06
CA ASP A 130 -34.79 6.76 -23.74
C ASP A 130 -35.29 8.22 -23.76
N GLY A 131 -36.53 8.44 -24.24
CA GLY A 131 -37.19 9.74 -24.34
C GLY A 131 -37.09 10.39 -25.72
N VAL A 132 -36.44 9.74 -26.68
CA VAL A 132 -36.35 10.14 -28.09
C VAL A 132 -37.14 9.15 -28.94
N LEU A 133 -38.14 9.65 -29.68
CA LEU A 133 -38.97 8.79 -30.53
C LEU A 133 -38.12 8.08 -31.59
N ASP A 134 -38.44 6.82 -31.93
CA ASP A 134 -37.74 5.98 -32.93
C ASP A 134 -37.49 6.69 -34.27
N LYS A 135 -38.35 7.64 -34.64
CA LYS A 135 -38.23 8.42 -35.88
C LYS A 135 -37.05 9.39 -35.86
N PHE A 136 -36.67 9.87 -34.68
CA PHE A 136 -35.60 10.82 -34.43
C PHE A 136 -34.40 10.19 -33.73
N ASP A 137 -34.57 8.98 -33.20
CA ASP A 137 -33.52 8.20 -32.56
C ASP A 137 -32.59 7.53 -33.59
N LYS A 138 -31.29 7.72 -33.39
CA LYS A 138 -30.20 7.11 -34.17
C LYS A 138 -29.53 5.95 -33.44
N CYS A 139 -29.78 5.81 -32.14
CA CYS A 139 -29.15 4.88 -31.23
C CYS A 139 -30.19 3.93 -30.61
N LEU A 140 -30.89 3.19 -31.50
CA LEU A 140 -31.94 2.25 -31.13
C LEU A 140 -31.44 1.23 -30.10
N GLY A 141 -31.98 1.30 -28.87
CA GLY A 141 -31.63 0.42 -27.75
C GLY A 141 -30.86 1.10 -26.62
N THR A 142 -30.86 2.43 -26.56
CA THR A 142 -30.31 3.16 -25.41
C THR A 142 -31.11 2.82 -24.15
N PRO A 143 -30.46 2.43 -23.03
CA PRO A 143 -31.21 2.07 -21.83
C PRO A 143 -32.09 3.21 -21.31
N ALA A 144 -33.34 2.90 -20.96
CA ALA A 144 -34.27 3.87 -20.40
C ALA A 144 -33.67 4.62 -19.18
N ASN A 145 -33.90 5.93 -19.11
CA ASN A 145 -33.36 6.87 -18.12
C ASN A 145 -31.85 7.20 -18.24
N VAL A 146 -31.16 6.76 -19.29
CA VAL A 146 -29.82 7.29 -19.63
C VAL A 146 -29.97 8.69 -20.20
N ALA A 147 -29.05 9.59 -19.86
CA ALA A 147 -29.01 10.91 -20.47
C ALA A 147 -28.54 10.79 -21.93
N VAL A 148 -29.37 11.26 -22.85
CA VAL A 148 -29.13 11.19 -24.30
C VAL A 148 -29.07 12.57 -24.94
N ASP A 149 -28.40 12.66 -26.09
CA ASP A 149 -28.43 13.83 -26.94
C ASP A 149 -29.76 13.95 -27.72
N SER A 150 -29.88 14.96 -28.58
CA SER A 150 -31.09 15.16 -29.39
C SER A 150 -31.37 14.04 -30.42
N CYS A 151 -30.45 13.09 -30.58
CA CYS A 151 -30.55 11.95 -31.49
C CYS A 151 -30.75 10.61 -30.75
N GLY A 152 -31.00 10.59 -29.43
CA GLY A 152 -31.19 9.36 -28.66
C GLY A 152 -29.90 8.62 -28.33
N CYS A 153 -28.74 9.24 -28.60
CA CYS A 153 -27.46 8.61 -28.31
C CYS A 153 -26.96 9.00 -26.91
N PRO A 154 -26.40 8.05 -26.13
CA PRO A 154 -25.82 8.34 -24.82
C PRO A 154 -24.80 9.47 -24.89
N LEU A 155 -24.82 10.33 -23.86
CA LEU A 155 -23.81 11.37 -23.73
C LEU A 155 -22.43 10.77 -23.41
N ASP A 156 -21.40 11.38 -23.99
CA ASP A 156 -19.98 11.10 -23.79
C ASP A 156 -19.30 12.47 -23.67
N THR A 157 -19.07 12.89 -22.42
CA THR A 157 -18.69 14.25 -22.04
C THR A 157 -17.22 14.53 -22.37
N ASP A 158 -16.33 13.60 -22.10
CA ASP A 158 -14.87 13.74 -22.31
C ASP A 158 -14.38 13.16 -23.65
N LYS A 159 -15.24 12.42 -24.36
CA LYS A 159 -15.03 11.90 -25.72
C LYS A 159 -13.93 10.85 -25.76
N ASP A 160 -13.85 10.03 -24.73
CA ASP A 160 -12.96 8.89 -24.64
C ASP A 160 -13.53 7.62 -25.31
N SER A 161 -14.76 7.71 -25.85
CA SER A 161 -15.54 6.64 -26.50
C SER A 161 -16.29 5.72 -25.54
N VAL A 162 -16.31 6.03 -24.24
CA VAL A 162 -17.12 5.36 -23.22
C VAL A 162 -18.23 6.33 -22.78
N PRO A 163 -19.51 5.96 -22.95
CA PRO A 163 -20.60 6.82 -22.52
C PRO A 163 -20.57 7.13 -21.01
N ASP A 164 -21.03 8.33 -20.63
CA ASP A 164 -21.02 8.86 -19.26
C ASP A 164 -21.66 7.91 -18.22
N TYR A 165 -22.61 7.06 -18.63
CA TYR A 165 -23.30 6.12 -17.75
C TYR A 165 -22.52 4.82 -17.48
N LEU A 166 -21.48 4.53 -18.26
CA LEU A 166 -20.53 3.42 -18.07
C LEU A 166 -19.15 3.88 -17.63
N ASP A 167 -18.87 5.17 -17.79
CA ASP A 167 -17.58 5.79 -17.46
C ASP A 167 -17.39 5.93 -15.94
N GLN A 168 -16.31 5.32 -15.45
CA GLN A 168 -15.86 5.39 -14.06
C GLN A 168 -14.78 6.45 -13.83
N CYS A 169 -14.22 7.01 -14.90
CA CYS A 169 -13.13 7.98 -14.90
C CYS A 169 -13.46 9.24 -15.72
N PRO A 170 -14.42 10.07 -15.26
CA PRO A 170 -14.83 11.26 -16.01
C PRO A 170 -13.69 12.27 -16.19
N GLY A 171 -13.54 12.76 -17.42
CA GLY A 171 -12.56 13.78 -17.78
C GLY A 171 -11.25 13.21 -18.33
N THR A 172 -11.26 11.97 -18.80
CA THR A 172 -10.11 11.37 -19.47
C THR A 172 -9.69 12.23 -20.67
N PRO A 173 -8.40 12.59 -20.81
CA PRO A 173 -7.95 13.43 -21.92
C PRO A 173 -8.23 12.78 -23.28
N LYS A 174 -8.83 13.55 -24.19
CA LYS A 174 -9.15 13.09 -25.55
C LYS A 174 -7.94 12.46 -26.25
N GLY A 175 -8.09 11.22 -26.70
CA GLY A 175 -7.08 10.46 -27.44
C GLY A 175 -6.21 9.56 -26.57
N VAL A 176 -6.37 9.60 -25.24
CA VAL A 176 -5.83 8.58 -24.33
C VAL A 176 -6.58 7.27 -24.55
N GLN A 177 -5.86 6.15 -24.50
CA GLN A 177 -6.48 4.83 -24.58
C GLN A 177 -7.10 4.48 -23.22
N VAL A 178 -8.35 4.04 -23.25
CA VAL A 178 -9.12 3.67 -22.06
C VAL A 178 -9.55 2.21 -22.11
N ASP A 179 -9.84 1.66 -20.94
CA ASP A 179 -10.45 0.34 -20.79
C ASP A 179 -11.97 0.37 -21.06
N SER A 180 -12.67 -0.74 -20.76
CA SER A 180 -14.11 -0.83 -20.99
C SER A 180 -14.97 0.07 -20.11
N VAL A 181 -14.38 0.75 -19.11
CA VAL A 181 -15.07 1.61 -18.15
C VAL A 181 -14.55 3.06 -18.18
N GLY A 182 -13.87 3.47 -19.24
CA GLY A 182 -13.45 4.86 -19.47
C GLY A 182 -12.18 5.26 -18.70
N CYS A 183 -11.54 4.31 -18.02
CA CYS A 183 -10.32 4.60 -17.25
C CYS A 183 -9.07 4.45 -18.12
N PRO A 184 -8.09 5.37 -18.03
CA PRO A 184 -6.82 5.23 -18.72
C PRO A 184 -6.15 3.90 -18.42
N ILE A 185 -5.58 3.29 -19.46
CA ILE A 185 -4.85 2.02 -19.31
C ILE A 185 -3.58 2.25 -18.48
N ASP A 186 -3.38 1.37 -17.51
CA ASP A 186 -2.19 1.23 -16.68
C ASP A 186 -1.70 -0.23 -16.85
N SER A 187 -0.69 -0.40 -17.71
CA SER A 187 -0.26 -1.70 -18.22
C SER A 187 0.55 -2.50 -17.20
N ASP A 188 1.36 -1.84 -16.37
CA ASP A 188 2.17 -2.48 -15.34
C ASP A 188 1.58 -2.35 -13.92
N GLY A 189 0.50 -1.58 -13.77
CA GLY A 189 -0.29 -1.52 -12.54
C GLY A 189 0.41 -0.77 -11.42
N ASP A 190 1.35 0.11 -11.75
CA ASP A 190 2.11 0.90 -10.77
C ASP A 190 1.32 2.11 -10.22
N GLY A 191 0.15 2.37 -10.80
CA GLY A 191 -0.75 3.47 -10.43
C GLY A 191 -0.59 4.72 -11.30
N VAL A 192 0.31 4.71 -12.28
CA VAL A 192 0.52 5.77 -13.27
C VAL A 192 0.11 5.26 -14.64
N ALA A 193 -0.91 5.89 -15.22
CA ALA A 193 -1.40 5.48 -16.54
C ALA A 193 -0.32 5.58 -17.63
N ASP A 194 -0.36 4.67 -18.61
CA ASP A 194 0.63 4.48 -19.67
C ASP A 194 1.02 5.76 -20.43
N TYR A 195 0.09 6.71 -20.55
CA TYR A 195 0.31 7.97 -21.27
C TYR A 195 1.09 9.03 -20.45
N LEU A 196 1.22 8.84 -19.13
CA LEU A 196 2.02 9.63 -18.20
C LEU A 196 3.26 8.90 -17.72
N ASP A 197 3.24 7.58 -17.79
CA ASP A 197 4.31 6.71 -17.35
C ASP A 197 5.53 6.76 -18.28
N LYS A 198 6.70 6.97 -17.69
CA LYS A 198 8.01 6.98 -18.36
C LYS A 198 8.73 5.65 -18.23
N CYS A 199 8.26 4.74 -17.39
CA CYS A 199 8.88 3.49 -16.98
C CYS A 199 7.90 2.31 -17.13
N PRO A 200 7.56 1.89 -18.38
CA PRO A 200 6.41 1.04 -18.72
C PRO A 200 6.48 -0.45 -18.32
N ASN A 201 7.27 -0.81 -17.31
CA ASN A 201 7.39 -2.17 -16.77
C ASN A 201 7.87 -2.13 -15.30
N THR A 202 7.38 -1.18 -14.51
CA THR A 202 7.73 -1.09 -13.10
C THR A 202 7.18 -2.31 -12.35
N PRO A 203 7.99 -3.01 -11.54
CA PRO A 203 7.50 -4.18 -10.82
C PRO A 203 6.37 -3.86 -9.84
N ASP A 204 5.39 -4.77 -9.74
CA ASP A 204 4.28 -4.66 -8.81
C ASP A 204 4.74 -4.31 -7.37
N SER A 205 3.99 -3.44 -6.71
CA SER A 205 4.17 -3.04 -5.31
C SER A 205 5.46 -2.26 -5.00
N ILE A 206 6.18 -1.77 -6.00
CA ILE A 206 7.28 -0.82 -5.82
C ILE A 206 6.74 0.62 -5.71
N GLN A 207 7.39 1.45 -4.90
CA GLN A 207 7.04 2.86 -4.82
C GLN A 207 7.56 3.58 -6.06
N VAL A 208 6.68 4.31 -6.74
CA VAL A 208 6.98 5.07 -7.95
C VAL A 208 6.80 6.56 -7.74
N ASP A 209 7.50 7.36 -8.54
CA ASP A 209 7.30 8.80 -8.63
C ASP A 209 6.05 9.15 -9.46
N ALA A 210 5.80 10.44 -9.67
CA ALA A 210 4.65 10.91 -10.44
C ALA A 210 4.70 10.54 -11.95
N HIS A 211 5.77 9.87 -12.41
CA HIS A 211 5.97 9.44 -13.78
C HIS A 211 6.12 7.92 -13.91
N GLY A 212 5.70 7.15 -12.89
CA GLY A 212 5.73 5.69 -12.90
C GLY A 212 7.13 5.09 -12.75
N CYS A 213 8.14 5.91 -12.44
CA CYS A 213 9.51 5.41 -12.29
C CYS A 213 9.82 5.07 -10.83
N PRO A 214 10.53 3.95 -10.56
CA PRO A 214 10.96 3.61 -9.20
C PRO A 214 11.72 4.75 -8.53
N VAL A 215 11.40 5.00 -7.27
CA VAL A 215 12.06 6.05 -6.48
C VAL A 215 13.53 5.67 -6.24
N ASP A 216 14.40 6.68 -6.43
CA ASP A 216 15.83 6.68 -6.11
C ASP A 216 16.06 7.87 -5.16
N SER A 217 16.16 7.57 -3.87
CA SER A 217 16.14 8.56 -2.79
C SER A 217 17.46 9.31 -2.63
N ASP A 218 18.60 8.66 -2.87
CA ASP A 218 19.93 9.26 -2.75
C ASP A 218 20.52 9.72 -4.10
N GLY A 219 19.89 9.32 -5.20
CA GLY A 219 20.22 9.77 -6.55
C GLY A 219 21.51 9.15 -7.08
N ASP A 220 21.91 7.98 -6.55
CA ASP A 220 23.11 7.26 -6.99
C ASP A 220 22.92 6.50 -8.32
N GLY A 221 21.67 6.42 -8.80
CA GLY A 221 21.28 5.75 -10.03
C GLY A 221 20.74 4.32 -9.84
N VAL A 222 20.62 3.84 -8.59
CA VAL A 222 20.04 2.56 -8.21
C VAL A 222 18.78 2.82 -7.39
N ALA A 223 17.64 2.34 -7.88
CA ALA A 223 16.37 2.52 -7.20
C ALA A 223 16.35 1.89 -5.79
N ASP A 224 15.62 2.52 -4.86
CA ASP A 224 15.59 2.19 -3.42
C ASP A 224 15.33 0.70 -3.13
N TYR A 225 14.54 0.03 -3.98
CA TYR A 225 14.18 -1.38 -3.78
C TYR A 225 15.30 -2.37 -4.18
N LEU A 226 16.30 -1.90 -4.93
CA LEU A 226 17.52 -2.65 -5.29
C LEU A 226 18.74 -2.17 -4.51
N ASP A 227 18.67 -0.95 -3.98
CA ASP A 227 19.76 -0.32 -3.26
C ASP A 227 19.94 -0.90 -1.85
N LYS A 228 21.18 -1.26 -1.54
CA LYS A 228 21.61 -1.76 -0.24
C LYS A 228 22.30 -0.69 0.61
N CYS A 229 22.58 0.47 0.03
CA CYS A 229 23.32 1.57 0.58
C CYS A 229 22.56 2.90 0.39
N PRO A 230 21.40 3.09 1.07
CA PRO A 230 20.41 4.17 0.84
C PRO A 230 20.85 5.60 1.19
N ASP A 231 22.14 5.82 1.43
CA ASP A 231 22.73 7.10 1.83
C ASP A 231 24.04 7.34 1.05
N THR A 232 24.14 6.83 -0.18
CA THR A 232 25.33 6.99 -1.00
C THR A 232 25.51 8.47 -1.38
N PRO A 233 26.68 9.08 -1.10
CA PRO A 233 26.90 10.48 -1.42
C PRO A 233 26.79 10.77 -2.92
N GLU A 234 26.13 11.88 -3.27
CA GLU A 234 25.95 12.31 -4.65
C GLU A 234 27.27 12.32 -5.46
N GLY A 235 27.23 11.77 -6.67
CA GLY A 235 28.38 11.70 -7.58
C GLY A 235 29.39 10.60 -7.26
N ARG A 236 29.12 9.74 -6.27
CA ARG A 236 29.87 8.50 -6.07
C ARG A 236 29.55 7.49 -7.17
N LYS A 237 30.55 6.70 -7.54
CA LYS A 237 30.35 5.54 -8.41
C LYS A 237 29.96 4.36 -7.53
N VAL A 238 28.87 3.71 -7.88
CA VAL A 238 28.30 2.57 -7.16
C VAL A 238 28.29 1.32 -8.01
N ASP A 239 28.18 0.18 -7.34
CA ASP A 239 27.90 -1.10 -7.98
C ASP A 239 26.41 -1.26 -8.32
N GLU A 240 26.01 -2.44 -8.80
CA GLU A 240 24.61 -2.74 -9.16
C GLU A 240 23.64 -2.74 -7.95
N LYS A 241 24.14 -2.55 -6.73
CA LYS A 241 23.36 -2.55 -5.48
C LYS A 241 23.39 -1.19 -4.78
N GLY A 242 23.80 -0.13 -5.49
CA GLY A 242 23.90 1.23 -4.95
C GLY A 242 25.03 1.42 -3.93
N CYS A 243 25.93 0.44 -3.78
CA CYS A 243 27.02 0.56 -2.82
C CYS A 243 28.30 1.09 -3.46
N PRO A 244 29.01 2.03 -2.80
CA PRO A 244 30.34 2.44 -3.22
C PRO A 244 31.31 1.26 -3.30
N TYR A 245 32.23 1.31 -4.27
CA TYR A 245 33.26 0.28 -4.40
C TYR A 245 34.19 0.23 -3.18
N ASP A 246 34.38 -0.98 -2.66
CA ASP A 246 35.29 -1.34 -1.56
C ASP A 246 36.10 -2.56 -2.02
N THR A 247 37.34 -2.31 -2.45
CA THR A 247 38.19 -3.30 -3.14
C THR A 247 38.74 -4.36 -2.19
N ASP A 248 39.12 -3.98 -0.97
CA ASP A 248 39.70 -4.90 0.01
C ASP A 248 38.67 -5.46 1.02
N GLY A 249 37.45 -4.91 1.00
CA GLY A 249 36.32 -5.41 1.77
C GLY A 249 36.44 -5.10 3.26
N ASP A 250 37.18 -4.06 3.62
CA ASP A 250 37.41 -3.68 5.01
C ASP A 250 36.25 -2.86 5.62
N GLY A 251 35.27 -2.48 4.79
CA GLY A 251 34.10 -1.69 5.17
C GLY A 251 34.25 -0.19 4.97
N VAL A 252 35.34 0.28 4.35
CA VAL A 252 35.56 1.66 3.95
C VAL A 252 35.75 1.72 2.43
N ASP A 253 34.94 2.53 1.75
CA ASP A 253 35.01 2.66 0.29
C ASP A 253 36.38 3.16 -0.22
N ASP A 254 36.75 2.76 -1.43
CA ASP A 254 38.08 2.98 -2.04
C ASP A 254 38.55 4.44 -2.03
N ILE A 255 37.61 5.39 -2.04
CA ILE A 255 37.92 6.82 -2.11
C ILE A 255 38.09 7.46 -0.74
N ASN A 256 37.50 6.87 0.30
CA ASN A 256 37.71 7.24 1.69
C ASN A 256 38.81 6.42 2.36
N ASP A 257 39.18 5.27 1.78
CA ASP A 257 40.22 4.40 2.28
C ASP A 257 41.64 4.89 1.96
N LYS A 258 42.50 4.85 2.97
CA LYS A 258 43.92 5.22 2.90
C LYS A 258 44.83 3.99 2.89
N CYS A 259 44.28 2.81 3.07
CA CYS A 259 44.98 1.55 3.26
C CYS A 259 44.32 0.44 2.41
N PRO A 260 44.38 0.53 1.07
CA PRO A 260 43.61 -0.27 0.09
C PRO A 260 43.98 -1.75 -0.03
N ASP A 261 44.77 -2.25 0.91
CA ASP A 261 45.25 -3.63 0.96
C ASP A 261 45.07 -4.20 2.38
N THR A 262 44.05 -3.74 3.12
CA THR A 262 43.76 -4.22 4.46
C THR A 262 43.25 -5.66 4.38
N PRO A 263 43.85 -6.61 5.14
CA PRO A 263 43.39 -7.98 5.10
C PRO A 263 41.95 -8.14 5.63
N GLU A 264 41.18 -9.01 4.98
CA GLU A 264 39.80 -9.33 5.37
C GLU A 264 39.68 -9.69 6.87
N GLY A 265 38.72 -9.09 7.54
CA GLY A 265 38.43 -9.31 8.97
C GLY A 265 39.35 -8.58 9.95
N VAL A 266 40.29 -7.76 9.47
CA VAL A 266 41.07 -6.84 10.33
C VAL A 266 40.20 -5.65 10.73
N GLU A 267 40.24 -5.28 12.00
CA GLU A 267 39.53 -4.09 12.48
C GLU A 267 40.24 -2.82 11.99
N VAL A 268 39.49 -1.95 11.30
CA VAL A 268 39.97 -0.70 10.72
C VAL A 268 39.34 0.53 11.37
N ASN A 269 40.01 1.67 11.24
CA ASN A 269 39.42 2.95 11.58
C ASN A 269 38.64 3.54 10.39
N ALA A 270 38.01 4.71 10.56
CA ALA A 270 37.21 5.38 9.53
C ALA A 270 37.96 5.83 8.25
N LYS A 271 39.21 5.40 8.05
CA LYS A 271 40.05 5.65 6.87
C LYS A 271 40.59 4.33 6.30
N GLY A 272 39.95 3.20 6.61
CA GLY A 272 40.31 1.82 6.22
C GLY A 272 41.69 1.35 6.72
N CYS A 273 42.36 2.11 7.59
CA CYS A 273 43.65 1.67 8.11
C CYS A 273 43.51 0.79 9.35
N PRO A 274 44.28 -0.31 9.47
CA PRO A 274 44.29 -1.16 10.66
C PRO A 274 44.51 -0.39 11.95
N VAL A 275 43.77 -0.76 13.00
CA VAL A 275 43.89 -0.12 14.32
C VAL A 275 45.25 -0.44 14.94
N ASP A 276 45.90 0.60 15.47
CA ASP A 276 47.11 0.53 16.30
C ASP A 276 46.80 1.25 17.63
N SER A 277 46.34 0.46 18.60
CA SER A 277 45.77 0.91 19.86
C SER A 277 46.80 1.64 20.73
N ASP A 278 48.04 1.17 20.73
CA ASP A 278 49.11 1.75 21.56
C ASP A 278 50.04 2.71 20.82
N LYS A 279 49.95 2.78 19.48
CA LYS A 279 50.68 3.70 18.61
C LYS A 279 52.18 3.46 18.64
N ASP A 280 52.61 2.20 18.57
CA ASP A 280 54.02 1.83 18.40
C ASP A 280 54.41 1.53 16.94
N GLY A 281 53.44 1.57 16.03
CA GLY A 281 53.60 1.35 14.60
C GLY A 281 53.52 -0.12 14.18
N VAL A 282 53.10 -1.02 15.07
CA VAL A 282 52.66 -2.39 14.77
C VAL A 282 51.13 -2.43 14.95
N PRO A 283 50.36 -2.71 13.90
CA PRO A 283 48.91 -2.85 14.03
C PRO A 283 48.50 -3.95 15.02
N ASP A 284 47.35 -3.79 15.67
CA ASP A 284 46.87 -4.67 16.75
C ASP A 284 46.81 -6.14 16.33
N TYR A 285 46.43 -6.44 15.08
CA TYR A 285 46.35 -7.80 14.55
C TYR A 285 47.73 -8.48 14.35
N LEU A 286 48.82 -7.69 14.32
CA LEU A 286 50.21 -8.16 14.29
C LEU A 286 50.94 -7.95 15.61
N ASP A 287 50.31 -7.27 16.57
CA ASP A 287 50.89 -6.92 17.86
C ASP A 287 50.59 -7.99 18.91
N LYS A 288 51.64 -8.53 19.53
CA LYS A 288 51.51 -9.48 20.66
C LYS A 288 51.14 -8.78 21.97
N CYS A 289 51.29 -7.47 22.03
CA CYS A 289 51.03 -6.61 23.17
C CYS A 289 50.22 -5.34 22.76
N PRO A 290 49.00 -5.43 22.15
CA PRO A 290 48.30 -4.31 21.52
C PRO A 290 48.01 -3.06 22.38
N LYS A 291 48.22 -3.15 23.69
CA LYS A 291 47.93 -2.08 24.65
C LYS A 291 49.18 -1.49 25.29
N VAL A 292 50.37 -1.95 24.91
CA VAL A 292 51.64 -1.60 25.58
C VAL A 292 52.77 -1.41 24.57
N LYS A 293 53.02 -0.14 24.21
CA LYS A 293 54.06 0.27 23.27
C LYS A 293 55.34 -0.55 23.36
N GLY A 294 55.69 -1.21 22.27
CA GLY A 294 56.90 -1.97 22.12
C GLY A 294 57.68 -1.60 20.88
N SER A 295 58.22 -2.62 20.23
CA SER A 295 59.09 -2.43 19.08
C SER A 295 58.75 -3.44 17.99
N LYS A 296 58.85 -3.02 16.74
CA LYS A 296 58.63 -3.90 15.57
C LYS A 296 59.44 -5.19 15.62
N LYS A 297 60.71 -5.12 16.07
CA LYS A 297 61.59 -6.29 16.23
C LYS A 297 61.06 -7.35 17.21
N ASN A 298 60.22 -6.94 18.14
CA ASN A 298 59.63 -7.80 19.16
C ASN A 298 58.10 -7.90 19.02
N HIS A 299 57.58 -7.74 17.79
CA HIS A 299 56.16 -7.89 17.46
C HIS A 299 55.26 -7.03 18.38
N GLY A 300 55.59 -5.75 18.50
CA GLY A 300 54.86 -4.74 19.29
C GLY A 300 54.98 -4.88 20.82
N CYS A 301 55.71 -5.90 21.32
CA CYS A 301 55.98 -6.01 22.75
C CYS A 301 57.23 -5.24 23.20
N PRO A 302 57.25 -4.65 24.42
CA PRO A 302 58.43 -4.01 24.98
C PRO A 302 59.61 -4.98 25.13
N VAL A 303 60.82 -4.47 24.89
CA VAL A 303 62.04 -5.25 25.12
C VAL A 303 62.35 -5.28 26.62
N VAL A 304 62.41 -6.47 27.22
CA VAL A 304 62.85 -6.63 28.61
C VAL A 304 64.34 -6.29 28.71
N ALA A 305 64.69 -5.37 29.62
CA ALA A 305 66.06 -4.90 29.81
C ALA A 305 67.00 -6.08 30.09
N SER A 306 68.20 -6.08 29.48
CA SER A 306 69.18 -7.15 29.63
C SER A 306 69.60 -7.37 31.10
N SER A 307 69.70 -6.29 31.87
CA SER A 307 69.95 -6.31 33.31
C SER A 307 68.83 -7.02 34.09
N ALA A 308 67.56 -6.73 33.75
CA ALA A 308 66.41 -7.40 34.35
C ALA A 308 66.40 -8.90 34.01
N LYS A 309 66.61 -9.27 32.74
CA LYS A 309 66.74 -10.68 32.32
C LYS A 309 67.83 -11.42 33.10
N ALA A 310 68.98 -10.77 33.31
CA ALA A 310 70.08 -11.35 34.09
C ALA A 310 69.70 -11.61 35.55
N VAL A 311 68.98 -10.69 36.19
CA VAL A 311 68.47 -10.86 37.55
C VAL A 311 67.46 -12.01 37.64
N PHE A 312 66.51 -12.09 36.71
CA PHE A 312 65.53 -13.18 36.66
C PHE A 312 66.21 -14.54 36.45
N LYS A 313 67.19 -14.61 35.53
CA LYS A 313 67.99 -15.83 35.30
C LYS A 313 68.80 -16.24 36.54
N GLN A 314 69.36 -15.27 37.27
CA GLN A 314 70.05 -15.55 38.53
C GLN A 314 69.06 -16.08 39.59
N ALA A 315 67.85 -15.52 39.64
CA ALA A 315 66.80 -15.95 40.56
C ALA A 315 66.33 -17.39 40.28
N MET A 316 66.30 -17.83 39.02
CA MET A 316 65.86 -19.19 38.65
C MET A 316 66.57 -20.31 39.41
N HIS A 317 67.88 -20.15 39.66
CA HIS A 317 68.69 -21.14 40.35
C HIS A 317 69.08 -20.72 41.79
N GLY A 318 68.76 -19.49 42.19
CA GLY A 318 69.09 -18.93 43.50
C GLY A 318 68.05 -19.15 44.58
N ILE A 319 66.82 -19.52 44.22
CA ILE A 319 65.72 -19.71 45.17
C ILE A 319 65.74 -21.14 45.70
N GLN A 320 65.84 -21.25 47.02
CA GLN A 320 65.93 -22.50 47.76
C GLN A 320 64.76 -22.60 48.74
N PHE A 321 64.27 -23.82 48.91
CA PHE A 321 63.18 -24.14 49.83
C PHE A 321 63.64 -25.17 50.85
N GLU A 322 62.97 -25.20 51.99
CA GLU A 322 63.08 -26.32 52.93
C GLU A 322 62.64 -27.64 52.28
N THR A 323 63.26 -28.74 52.70
CA THR A 323 63.00 -30.07 52.11
C THR A 323 61.53 -30.44 52.22
N ASN A 324 60.92 -30.87 51.10
CA ASN A 324 59.50 -31.19 50.97
C ASN A 324 58.53 -30.09 51.45
N LYS A 325 58.97 -28.82 51.45
CA LYS A 325 58.17 -27.67 51.87
C LYS A 325 58.21 -26.54 50.85
N SER A 326 57.24 -25.63 50.94
CA SER A 326 57.16 -24.36 50.20
C SER A 326 57.73 -23.17 50.97
N VAL A 327 58.41 -23.44 52.10
CA VAL A 327 59.08 -22.41 52.91
C VAL A 327 60.40 -22.00 52.25
N ILE A 328 60.52 -20.72 51.88
CA ILE A 328 61.72 -20.14 51.26
C ILE A 328 62.83 -20.01 52.31
N LYS A 329 64.05 -20.44 51.98
CA LYS A 329 65.21 -20.29 52.86
C LYS A 329 65.69 -18.85 52.91
N LYS A 330 66.20 -18.41 54.08
CA LYS A 330 66.75 -17.05 54.26
C LYS A 330 67.84 -16.69 53.25
N ALA A 331 68.63 -17.67 52.81
CA ALA A 331 69.67 -17.49 51.78
C ALA A 331 69.14 -16.99 50.43
N SER A 332 67.84 -17.14 50.15
CA SER A 332 67.21 -16.71 48.90
C SER A 332 66.61 -15.31 48.95
N PHE A 333 66.50 -14.70 50.14
CA PHE A 333 65.95 -13.33 50.25
C PHE A 333 66.78 -12.27 49.52
N PRO A 334 68.14 -12.30 49.52
CA PRO A 334 68.92 -11.32 48.76
C PRO A 334 68.64 -11.34 47.25
N ILE A 335 68.43 -12.51 46.64
CA ILE A 335 68.10 -12.60 45.21
C ILE A 335 66.65 -12.21 44.93
N LEU A 336 65.73 -12.54 45.84
CA LEU A 336 64.34 -12.10 45.75
C LEU A 336 64.20 -10.58 45.90
N ASP A 337 65.02 -9.95 46.75
CA ASP A 337 65.04 -8.49 46.90
C ASP A 337 65.56 -7.80 45.62
N LYS A 338 66.49 -8.42 44.88
CA LYS A 338 66.86 -7.94 43.53
C LYS A 338 65.70 -8.04 42.54
N VAL A 339 64.93 -9.13 42.58
CA VAL A 339 63.70 -9.27 41.77
C VAL A 339 62.69 -8.18 42.13
N VAL A 340 62.49 -7.88 43.42
CA VAL A 340 61.64 -6.76 43.88
C VAL A 340 62.13 -5.43 43.31
N LYS A 341 63.45 -5.18 43.35
CA LYS A 341 64.03 -3.95 42.80
C LYS A 341 63.70 -3.78 41.32
N VAL A 342 63.92 -4.81 40.51
CA VAL A 342 63.57 -4.82 39.08
C VAL A 342 62.08 -4.55 38.88
N MET A 343 61.21 -5.21 39.64
CA MET A 343 59.75 -5.01 39.54
C MET A 343 59.30 -3.60 39.97
N LYS A 344 60.03 -2.93 40.87
CA LYS A 344 59.77 -1.54 41.26
C LYS A 344 60.23 -0.55 40.20
N GLU A 345 61.39 -0.80 39.58
CA GLU A 345 61.95 0.04 38.50
C GLU A 345 61.16 -0.07 37.20
N HIS A 346 60.51 -1.21 36.95
CA HIS A 346 59.72 -1.47 35.76
C HIS A 346 58.24 -1.69 36.11
N PRO A 347 57.44 -0.62 36.34
CA PRO A 347 56.06 -0.74 36.79
C PRO A 347 55.13 -1.45 35.80
N LYS A 348 55.51 -1.51 34.52
CA LYS A 348 54.77 -2.20 33.45
C LYS A 348 54.98 -3.72 33.44
N TYR A 349 56.05 -4.24 34.05
CA TYR A 349 56.31 -5.68 34.03
C TYR A 349 55.28 -6.41 34.89
N LYS A 350 54.63 -7.40 34.30
CA LYS A 350 53.93 -8.46 35.00
C LYS A 350 54.84 -9.69 35.02
N LEU A 351 54.76 -10.49 36.07
CA LEU A 351 55.66 -11.62 36.28
C LEU A 351 54.84 -12.90 36.46
N HIS A 352 55.06 -13.85 35.56
CA HIS A 352 54.60 -15.21 35.69
C HIS A 352 55.69 -16.05 36.35
N ILE A 353 55.36 -16.58 37.52
CA ILE A 353 56.28 -17.32 38.37
C ILE A 353 55.91 -18.79 38.32
N SER A 354 56.76 -19.61 37.72
CA SER A 354 56.49 -21.04 37.49
C SER A 354 57.33 -21.92 38.40
N GLY A 355 56.69 -22.76 39.21
CA GLY A 355 57.38 -23.73 40.06
C GLY A 355 57.62 -25.06 39.33
N HIS A 356 58.80 -25.64 39.53
CA HIS A 356 59.17 -26.94 38.95
C HIS A 356 59.83 -27.87 39.99
N THR A 357 59.65 -29.17 39.82
CA THR A 357 60.30 -30.24 40.58
C THR A 357 61.11 -31.15 39.67
N ASP A 358 61.86 -32.07 40.26
CA ASP A 358 62.33 -33.26 39.55
C ASP A 358 61.23 -34.34 39.54
N ASN A 359 61.51 -35.46 38.89
CA ASN A 359 60.60 -36.60 38.77
C ASN A 359 60.65 -37.57 39.96
N VAL A 360 61.26 -37.16 41.09
CA VAL A 360 61.39 -38.04 42.26
C VAL A 360 60.16 -37.88 43.14
N GLY A 361 59.55 -39.00 43.51
CA GLY A 361 58.36 -39.03 44.37
C GLY A 361 57.06 -39.05 43.58
N ASP A 362 55.99 -38.64 44.24
CA ASP A 362 54.63 -38.69 43.70
C ASP A 362 54.36 -37.47 42.80
N PRO A 363 53.96 -37.66 41.53
CA PRO A 363 53.71 -36.56 40.59
C PRO A 363 52.64 -35.56 41.04
N GLU A 364 51.56 -36.01 41.68
CA GLU A 364 50.49 -35.12 42.17
C GLU A 364 50.99 -34.27 43.34
N LYS A 365 51.75 -34.86 44.26
CA LYS A 365 52.41 -34.11 45.34
C LYS A 365 53.41 -33.12 44.80
N ASN A 366 54.17 -33.48 43.77
CA ASN A 366 55.13 -32.60 43.11
C ASN A 366 54.44 -31.43 42.39
N MET A 367 53.30 -31.68 41.73
CA MET A 367 52.46 -30.65 41.15
C MET A 367 52.00 -29.65 42.20
N LYS A 368 51.41 -30.13 43.31
CA LYS A 368 50.97 -29.29 44.42
C LYS A 368 52.12 -28.50 45.04
N LEU A 369 53.24 -29.17 45.34
CA LEU A 369 54.42 -28.55 45.95
C LEU A 369 55.00 -27.45 45.06
N SER A 370 55.09 -27.68 43.75
CA SER A 370 55.59 -26.68 42.81
C SER A 370 54.72 -25.44 42.77
N LYS A 371 53.38 -25.60 42.77
CA LYS A 371 52.41 -24.50 42.83
C LYS A 371 52.53 -23.71 44.12
N GLU A 372 52.63 -24.39 45.25
CA GLU A 372 52.81 -23.76 46.56
C GLU A 372 54.13 -22.98 46.65
N ARG A 373 55.22 -23.50 46.07
CA ARG A 373 56.52 -22.82 46.02
C ARG A 373 56.46 -21.54 45.19
N ALA A 374 55.83 -21.58 44.02
CA ALA A 374 55.62 -20.39 43.20
C ALA A 374 54.75 -19.35 43.93
N ALA A 375 53.69 -19.80 44.60
CA ALA A 375 52.84 -18.95 45.42
C ALA A 375 53.58 -18.33 46.63
N ALA A 376 54.53 -19.06 47.24
CA ALA A 376 55.37 -18.52 48.31
C ALA A 376 56.27 -17.38 47.81
N VAL A 377 56.79 -17.48 46.58
CA VAL A 377 57.55 -16.39 45.95
C VAL A 377 56.64 -15.19 45.68
N VAL A 378 55.44 -15.39 45.13
CA VAL A 378 54.44 -14.32 44.98
C VAL A 378 54.13 -13.65 46.32
N LYS A 379 53.92 -14.44 47.38
CA LYS A 379 53.65 -13.93 48.74
C LYS A 379 54.79 -13.05 49.24
N TYR A 380 56.04 -13.45 49.00
CA TYR A 380 57.21 -12.65 49.35
C TYR A 380 57.23 -11.31 48.59
N LEU A 381 57.07 -11.34 47.26
CA LEU A 381 57.09 -10.13 46.42
C LEU A 381 55.95 -9.16 46.79
N LYS A 382 54.75 -9.69 47.07
CA LYS A 382 53.60 -8.90 47.57
C LYS A 382 53.92 -8.25 48.91
N GLY A 383 54.50 -9.00 49.84
CA GLY A 383 54.93 -8.48 51.15
C GLY A 383 55.97 -7.35 51.05
N LYS A 384 56.70 -7.26 49.94
CA LYS A 384 57.66 -6.20 49.65
C LYS A 384 57.07 -5.02 48.83
N GLY A 385 55.77 -5.05 48.59
CA GLY A 385 55.00 -3.95 47.98
C GLY A 385 54.71 -4.09 46.49
N ILE A 386 54.94 -5.25 45.87
CA ILE A 386 54.52 -5.49 44.47
C ILE A 386 53.03 -5.81 44.42
N LYS A 387 52.27 -5.10 43.58
CA LYS A 387 50.82 -5.28 43.43
C LYS A 387 50.49 -6.70 42.97
N ALA A 388 49.43 -7.29 43.54
CA ALA A 388 48.99 -8.64 43.20
C ALA A 388 48.62 -8.79 41.73
N SER A 389 48.04 -7.76 41.10
CA SER A 389 47.68 -7.76 39.68
C SER A 389 48.88 -7.87 38.72
N ARG A 390 50.10 -7.72 39.22
CA ARG A 390 51.34 -7.85 38.44
C ARG A 390 52.03 -9.20 38.61
N LEU A 391 51.45 -10.09 39.41
CA LEU A 391 52.07 -11.36 39.78
C LEU A 391 51.07 -12.49 39.58
N ARG A 392 51.48 -13.49 38.81
CA ARG A 392 50.76 -14.76 38.72
C ARG A 392 51.72 -15.92 39.00
N SER A 393 51.19 -17.03 39.48
CA SER A 393 52.01 -18.20 39.79
C SER A 393 51.31 -19.50 39.45
N ASP A 394 52.06 -20.39 38.82
CA ASP A 394 51.63 -21.72 38.45
C ASP A 394 52.66 -22.78 38.88
N GLY A 395 52.20 -24.01 39.03
CA GLY A 395 53.04 -25.17 39.30
C GLY A 395 53.00 -26.13 38.13
N PHE A 396 54.15 -26.70 37.78
CA PHE A 396 54.26 -27.65 36.68
C PHE A 396 54.82 -29.01 37.12
N GLY A 397 55.13 -29.20 38.41
CA GLY A 397 55.78 -30.43 38.89
C GLY A 397 57.01 -30.75 38.02
N ASP A 398 57.09 -31.98 37.53
CA ASP A 398 58.15 -32.50 36.68
C ASP A 398 57.84 -32.48 35.18
N THR A 399 56.70 -31.90 34.77
CA THR A 399 56.21 -31.92 33.37
C THR A 399 57.02 -31.06 32.41
N LYS A 400 57.81 -30.10 32.92
CA LYS A 400 58.66 -29.18 32.13
C LYS A 400 60.14 -29.26 32.57
N PRO A 401 60.83 -30.39 32.31
CA PRO A 401 62.23 -30.55 32.67
C PRO A 401 63.13 -29.72 31.73
N VAL A 402 64.17 -29.11 32.30
CA VAL A 402 65.22 -28.38 31.55
C VAL A 402 66.52 -29.17 31.48
N ALA A 403 66.61 -30.27 32.21
CA ALA A 403 67.75 -31.18 32.23
C ALA A 403 67.30 -32.62 32.46
N SER A 404 68.21 -33.57 32.21
CA SER A 404 67.94 -34.99 32.42
C SER A 404 67.68 -35.31 33.90
N ASN A 405 66.50 -35.87 34.18
CA ASN A 405 66.13 -36.39 35.51
C ASN A 405 66.91 -37.66 35.92
N LYS A 406 67.75 -38.22 35.03
CA LYS A 406 68.57 -39.40 35.33
C LYS A 406 69.77 -39.07 36.23
N THR A 407 70.20 -37.81 36.30
CA THR A 407 71.39 -37.39 37.07
C THR A 407 71.01 -36.44 38.20
N GLU A 408 71.71 -36.50 39.33
CA GLU A 408 71.46 -35.56 40.44
C GLU A 408 71.71 -34.10 40.05
N LYS A 409 72.68 -33.85 39.15
CA LYS A 409 72.92 -32.53 38.58
C LYS A 409 71.69 -32.02 37.81
N GLY A 410 71.10 -32.87 36.95
CA GLY A 410 69.91 -32.50 36.17
C GLY A 410 68.66 -32.36 37.03
N LYS A 411 68.45 -33.24 38.03
CA LYS A 411 67.36 -33.08 39.01
C LYS A 411 67.48 -31.75 39.77
N LYS A 412 68.70 -31.36 40.19
CA LYS A 412 68.95 -30.07 40.83
C LYS A 412 68.61 -28.89 39.92
N GLN A 413 68.82 -29.00 38.61
CA GLN A 413 68.42 -27.98 37.64
C GLN A 413 66.91 -27.94 37.43
N ASN A 414 66.22 -29.09 37.48
CA ASN A 414 64.78 -29.18 37.33
C ASN A 414 64.02 -28.61 38.54
N ARG A 415 64.56 -28.74 39.75
CA ARG A 415 64.05 -28.10 40.98
C ARG A 415 64.34 -26.59 40.97
N ARG A 416 63.47 -25.81 40.32
CA ARG A 416 63.67 -24.37 40.09
C ARG A 416 62.37 -23.58 40.14
N VAL A 417 62.50 -22.25 40.12
CA VAL A 417 61.38 -21.32 39.94
C VAL A 417 61.68 -20.42 38.76
N ASP A 418 60.89 -20.48 37.70
CA ASP A 418 61.08 -19.68 36.51
C ASP A 418 60.34 -18.34 36.61
N PHE A 419 60.90 -17.32 35.95
CA PHE A 419 60.38 -15.95 35.94
C PHE A 419 60.23 -15.49 34.49
N GLU A 420 59.00 -15.33 34.05
CA GLU A 420 58.65 -14.86 32.72
C GLU A 420 57.97 -13.50 32.80
N VAL A 421 58.46 -12.54 32.01
CA VAL A 421 57.92 -11.17 31.99
C VAL A 421 56.82 -11.07 30.94
N GLU A 422 55.72 -10.44 31.33
CA GLU A 422 54.54 -10.19 30.53
C GLU A 422 54.15 -8.72 30.58
N PHE A 423 53.33 -8.31 29.62
CA PHE A 423 52.93 -6.92 29.43
C PHE A 423 51.41 -6.74 29.51
#